data_AF-A0A923MNU7-F1
#
_entry.id   AF-A0A923MNU7-F1
#
_cell.length_a   1.000
_cell.length_b   1.000
_cell.length_c   1.000
_cell.angle_alpha   90.00
_cell.angle_beta   90.00
_cell.angle_gamma   90.00
#
_symmetry.space_group_name_H-M   'P 1'
#
loop_
_entity.id
_entity.type
_entity.pdbx_description
1 polymer ?
#
loop_
_entity_poly.entity_id
_entity_poly.type
_entity_poly.pdbx_seq_one_letter_code
_entity_poly.pdbx_strand_id
1 'polypeptide(L)'
;MTQPIRLSSLVASPAAGFEEPFEMLEACHERVHRMLALLGRLREHVRTHGSDVQARQAARDVMRYFDMAAPQHHLDEELHVFPPLLAQGEERVAQVVRRLQQDHLEMESRWREAREVLVLVAEGSVDRLDTEGEASLDAFAGLYDAHIRSEEEIAYPAAQAAIDAPGRTAMGREMMKRRGVK
;
A
#
# COMPACT_ATOMS: atom_id res chain seq x y z
N MET A 1 18.32 11.19 24.58
CA MET A 1 18.34 11.36 23.11
C MET A 1 17.33 10.39 22.54
N THR A 2 16.14 10.86 22.17
CA THR A 2 15.07 10.02 21.61
C THR A 2 15.47 9.62 20.19
N GLN A 3 15.52 8.32 19.89
CA GLN A 3 15.84 7.87 18.53
C GLN A 3 14.80 8.41 17.54
N PRO A 4 15.22 8.84 16.33
CA PRO A 4 14.28 9.36 15.36
C PRO A 4 13.38 8.24 14.80
N ILE A 5 12.05 8.40 14.85
CA ILE A 5 11.10 7.49 14.17
C ILE A 5 11.05 7.70 12.65
N ARG A 6 11.93 8.55 12.11
CA ARG A 6 12.01 8.86 10.68
C ARG A 6 12.40 7.62 9.88
N LEU A 7 11.83 7.48 8.69
CA LEU A 7 12.35 6.57 7.67
C LEU A 7 13.80 6.96 7.38
N SER A 8 14.76 6.09 7.68
CA SER A 8 16.12 6.23 7.19
C SER A 8 16.11 6.12 5.67
N SER A 9 16.63 7.15 4.98
CA SER A 9 16.96 7.20 3.56
C SER A 9 15.88 6.72 2.56
N LEU A 10 15.28 7.67 1.83
CA LEU A 10 14.45 7.45 0.63
C LEU A 10 15.27 7.00 -0.60
N VAL A 11 16.50 6.51 -0.44
CA VAL A 11 17.28 6.01 -1.58
C VAL A 11 16.63 4.71 -2.01
N ALA A 12 15.80 4.84 -3.06
CA ALA A 12 15.28 3.72 -3.80
C ALA A 12 16.46 2.83 -4.20
N SER A 13 16.37 1.53 -3.88
CA SER A 13 16.99 0.49 -4.72
C SER A 13 16.68 0.83 -6.19
N PRO A 14 17.57 0.51 -7.16
CA PRO A 14 17.36 0.88 -8.57
C PRO A 14 15.91 0.57 -8.90
N ALA A 15 15.10 1.62 -9.05
CA ALA A 15 13.66 1.44 -9.04
C ALA A 15 13.37 0.59 -10.26
N ALA A 16 12.80 -0.59 -10.05
CA ALA A 16 12.18 -1.36 -11.11
C ALA A 16 11.42 -0.35 -11.98
N GLY A 17 11.86 -0.22 -13.23
CA GLY A 17 11.28 0.74 -14.15
C GLY A 17 9.89 0.25 -14.55
N PHE A 18 9.11 1.12 -15.16
CA PHE A 18 7.85 0.69 -15.78
C PHE A 18 8.05 -0.27 -16.98
N GLU A 19 9.30 -0.51 -17.39
CA GLU A 19 9.69 -1.54 -18.35
C GLU A 19 9.49 -2.95 -17.77
N GLU A 20 9.55 -3.10 -16.45
CA GLU A 20 9.30 -4.34 -15.71
C GLU A 20 8.12 -4.12 -14.72
N PRO A 21 6.87 -4.14 -15.21
CA PRO A 21 5.71 -3.70 -14.42
C PRO A 21 5.46 -4.54 -13.16
N PHE A 22 5.80 -5.83 -13.16
CA PHE A 22 5.66 -6.68 -11.98
C PHE A 22 6.72 -6.39 -10.92
N GLU A 23 7.97 -6.14 -11.30
CA GLU A 23 9.01 -5.71 -10.35
C GLU A 23 8.65 -4.34 -9.73
N MET A 24 8.01 -3.45 -10.50
CA MET A 24 7.48 -2.18 -9.99
C MET A 24 6.36 -2.40 -8.96
N LEU A 25 5.45 -3.34 -9.20
CA LEU A 25 4.38 -3.70 -8.27
C LEU A 25 4.94 -4.30 -6.96
N GLU A 26 5.92 -5.19 -7.04
CA GLU A 26 6.62 -5.72 -5.87
C GLU A 26 7.36 -4.61 -5.09
N ALA A 27 8.00 -3.66 -5.79
CA ALA A 27 8.63 -2.50 -5.15
C ALA A 27 7.61 -1.58 -4.45
N CYS A 28 6.36 -1.54 -4.94
CA CYS A 28 5.23 -0.91 -4.27
C CYS A 28 4.89 -1.66 -2.96
N HIS A 29 4.82 -3.00 -2.96
CA HIS A 29 4.59 -3.79 -1.74
C HIS A 29 5.66 -3.57 -0.67
N GLU A 30 6.94 -3.52 -1.04
CA GLU A 30 7.99 -3.17 -0.08
C GLU A 30 7.74 -1.79 0.57
N ARG A 31 7.22 -0.84 -0.22
CA ARG A 31 6.91 0.51 0.29
C ARG A 31 5.68 0.49 1.19
N VAL A 32 4.67 -0.32 0.88
CA VAL A 32 3.53 -0.59 1.78
C VAL A 32 4.06 -1.10 3.12
N HIS A 33 4.85 -2.17 3.14
CA HIS A 33 5.40 -2.72 4.39
C HIS A 33 6.22 -1.70 5.19
N ARG A 34 7.02 -0.86 4.52
CA ARG A 34 7.75 0.24 5.19
C ARG A 34 6.82 1.27 5.83
N MET A 35 5.70 1.61 5.18
CA MET A 35 4.72 2.55 5.75
C MET A 35 3.94 1.92 6.91
N LEU A 36 3.57 0.64 6.82
CA LEU A 36 2.93 -0.09 7.92
C LEU A 36 3.86 -0.22 9.13
N ALA A 37 5.14 -0.50 8.90
CA ALA A 37 6.14 -0.50 9.97
C ALA A 37 6.33 0.89 10.58
N LEU A 38 6.28 1.97 9.78
CA LEU A 38 6.28 3.34 10.31
C LEU A 38 5.03 3.63 11.14
N LEU A 39 3.86 3.17 10.69
CA LEU A 39 2.61 3.31 11.44
C LEU A 39 2.69 2.62 12.81
N GLY A 40 3.25 1.40 12.87
CA GLY A 40 3.50 0.70 14.14
C GLY A 40 4.41 1.48 15.08
N ARG A 41 5.54 2.02 14.57
CA ARG A 41 6.45 2.85 15.38
C ARG A 41 5.81 4.17 15.82
N LEU A 42 4.99 4.78 14.96
CA LEU A 42 4.26 6.01 15.27
C LEU A 42 3.34 5.80 16.46
N ARG A 43 2.58 4.70 16.50
CA ARG A 43 1.68 4.37 17.61
C ARG A 43 2.43 4.28 18.93
N GLU A 44 3.53 3.54 18.95
CA GLU A 44 4.36 3.41 20.16
C GLU A 44 4.99 4.75 20.59
N HIS A 45 5.39 5.58 19.63
CA HIS A 45 5.92 6.92 19.91
C HIS A 45 4.86 7.84 20.51
N VAL A 46 3.63 7.84 19.99
CA VAL A 46 2.53 8.66 20.52
C VAL A 46 2.17 8.25 21.95
N ARG A 47 2.21 6.97 22.30
CA ARG A 47 1.96 6.51 23.69
C ARG A 47 2.92 7.13 24.71
N THR A 48 4.15 7.41 24.29
CA THR A 48 5.25 7.82 25.17
C THR A 48 5.54 9.32 25.10
N HIS A 49 5.38 9.94 23.94
CA HIS A 49 5.77 11.33 23.67
C HIS A 49 4.61 12.22 23.20
N GLY A 50 3.42 11.66 23.02
CA GLY A 50 2.29 12.33 22.40
C GLY A 50 2.56 12.74 20.95
N SER A 51 1.76 13.67 20.45
CA SER A 51 1.87 14.17 19.08
C SER A 51 2.96 15.24 18.93
N ASP A 52 4.18 14.89 19.31
CA ASP A 52 5.35 15.75 19.13
C ASP A 52 5.69 15.97 17.63
N VAL A 53 6.71 16.79 17.36
CA VAL A 53 7.12 17.12 15.98
C VAL A 53 7.41 15.87 15.14
N GLN A 54 7.93 14.79 15.75
CA GLN A 54 8.28 13.58 15.02
C GLN A 54 7.04 12.75 14.70
N ALA A 55 6.15 12.55 15.67
CA ALA A 55 4.87 11.87 15.46
C ALA A 55 4.06 12.55 14.36
N ARG A 56 3.98 13.88 14.41
CA ARG A 56 3.28 14.69 13.42
C ARG A 56 3.82 14.50 12.01
N GLN A 57 5.14 14.43 11.87
CA GLN A 57 5.78 14.21 10.57
C GLN A 57 5.54 12.80 10.04
N ALA A 58 5.70 11.78 10.89
CA ALA A 58 5.44 10.40 10.52
C ALA A 58 3.98 10.18 10.10
N ALA A 59 3.02 10.76 10.81
CA ALA A 59 1.61 10.71 10.43
C ALA A 59 1.37 11.29 9.03
N ARG A 60 1.96 12.45 8.71
CA ARG A 60 1.88 13.04 7.37
C ARG A 60 2.50 12.17 6.28
N ASP A 61 3.62 11.52 6.57
CA ASP A 61 4.29 10.64 5.61
C ASP A 61 3.46 9.39 5.32
N VAL A 62 2.88 8.76 6.35
CA VAL A 62 1.94 7.64 6.20
C VAL A 62 0.71 8.08 5.39
N MET A 63 0.08 9.19 5.77
CA MET A 63 -1.09 9.71 5.04
C MET A 63 -0.78 10.00 3.57
N ARG A 64 0.32 10.68 3.27
CA ARG A 64 0.71 10.99 1.89
C ARG A 64 0.87 9.74 1.04
N TYR A 65 1.38 8.65 1.60
CA TYR A 65 1.53 7.41 0.86
C TYR A 65 0.19 6.75 0.53
N PHE A 66 -0.64 6.55 1.54
CA PHE A 66 -1.93 5.85 1.38
C PHE A 66 -3.00 6.72 0.71
N ASP A 67 -2.88 8.06 0.73
CA ASP A 67 -3.76 8.96 -0.02
C ASP A 67 -3.46 8.98 -1.52
N MET A 68 -2.20 8.73 -1.92
CA MET A 68 -1.75 8.99 -3.30
C MET A 68 -1.21 7.75 -4.02
N ALA A 69 -0.33 6.99 -3.39
CA ALA A 69 0.41 5.92 -4.04
C ALA A 69 -0.33 4.58 -3.99
N ALA A 70 -0.87 4.20 -2.81
CA ALA A 70 -1.60 2.94 -2.66
C ALA A 70 -2.82 2.82 -3.59
N PRO A 71 -3.67 3.85 -3.76
CA PRO A 71 -4.80 3.76 -4.70
C PRO A 71 -4.37 3.57 -6.15
N GLN A 72 -3.21 4.14 -6.53
CA GLN A 72 -2.67 3.97 -7.88
C GLN A 72 -2.12 2.57 -8.11
N HIS A 73 -1.59 1.93 -7.07
CA HIS A 73 -1.13 0.55 -7.11
C HIS A 73 -2.30 -0.42 -7.28
N HIS A 74 -3.35 -0.33 -6.45
CA HIS A 74 -4.56 -1.14 -6.62
C HIS A 74 -5.17 -0.94 -8.01
N LEU A 75 -5.20 0.31 -8.50
CA LEU A 75 -5.70 0.60 -9.84
C LEU A 75 -4.87 -0.05 -10.96
N ASP A 76 -3.55 -0.21 -10.79
CA ASP A 76 -2.74 -0.93 -11.76
C ASP A 76 -3.16 -2.40 -11.84
N GLU A 77 -3.47 -3.02 -10.71
CA GLU A 77 -3.90 -4.43 -10.64
C GLU A 77 -5.30 -4.62 -11.21
N GLU A 78 -6.24 -3.76 -10.82
CA GLU A 78 -7.63 -3.76 -11.31
C GLU A 78 -7.72 -3.60 -12.83
N LEU A 79 -6.78 -2.86 -13.43
CA LEU A 79 -6.77 -2.63 -14.88
C LEU A 79 -5.98 -3.66 -15.67
N HIS A 80 -4.88 -4.19 -15.11
CA HIS A 80 -3.91 -4.94 -15.89
C HIS A 80 -3.63 -6.35 -15.39
N VAL A 81 -3.78 -6.61 -14.10
CA VAL A 81 -3.47 -7.92 -13.50
C VAL A 81 -4.74 -8.77 -13.42
N PHE A 82 -5.84 -8.23 -12.89
CA PHE A 82 -7.05 -8.99 -12.62
C PHE A 82 -7.88 -9.34 -13.88
N PRO A 83 -8.06 -8.44 -14.86
CA PRO A 83 -8.87 -8.75 -16.05
C PRO A 83 -8.39 -9.97 -16.86
N PRO A 84 -7.10 -10.14 -17.19
CA PRO A 84 -6.66 -11.33 -17.94
C PRO A 84 -6.86 -12.63 -17.14
N LEU A 85 -6.71 -12.60 -15.82
CA LEU A 85 -6.93 -13.78 -14.97
C LEU A 85 -8.40 -14.21 -14.95
N LEU A 86 -9.32 -13.25 -14.87
CA LEU A 86 -10.76 -13.54 -14.94
C LEU A 86 -11.16 -14.08 -16.33
N ALA A 87 -10.52 -13.58 -17.40
CA ALA A 87 -10.80 -14.02 -18.77
C ALA A 87 -10.33 -15.46 -19.06
N GLN A 88 -9.28 -15.94 -18.37
CA GLN A 88 -8.81 -17.32 -18.51
C GLN A 88 -9.80 -18.36 -17.97
N GLY A 89 -10.67 -17.97 -17.02
CA GLY A 89 -11.73 -18.84 -16.50
C GLY A 89 -11.26 -19.96 -15.56
N GLU A 90 -10.02 -19.93 -15.07
CA GLU A 90 -9.58 -20.86 -14.03
C GLU A 90 -10.22 -20.48 -12.68
N GLU A 91 -11.18 -21.29 -12.23
CA GLU A 91 -12.04 -20.94 -11.09
C GLU A 91 -11.26 -20.66 -9.79
N ARG A 92 -10.14 -21.36 -9.54
CA ARG A 92 -9.31 -21.12 -8.35
C ARG A 92 -8.67 -19.73 -8.37
N VAL A 93 -8.10 -19.34 -9.51
CA VAL A 93 -7.48 -18.01 -9.68
C VAL A 93 -8.56 -16.93 -9.66
N ALA A 94 -9.70 -17.17 -10.30
CA ALA A 94 -10.81 -16.23 -10.30
C ALA A 94 -11.38 -15.96 -8.88
N GLN A 95 -11.38 -16.96 -8.00
CA GLN A 95 -11.74 -16.77 -6.59
C GLN A 95 -10.74 -15.88 -5.85
N VAL A 96 -9.43 -16.07 -6.08
CA VAL A 96 -8.38 -15.21 -5.51
C VAL A 96 -8.55 -13.78 -5.99
N VAL A 97 -8.75 -13.55 -7.29
CA VAL A 97 -8.99 -12.21 -7.83
C VAL A 97 -10.20 -11.55 -7.17
N ARG A 98 -11.33 -12.24 -7.09
CA ARG A 98 -12.53 -11.67 -6.44
C ARG A 98 -12.28 -11.35 -4.96
N ARG A 99 -11.46 -12.14 -4.26
CA ARG A 99 -11.06 -11.83 -2.89
C ARG A 99 -10.20 -10.57 -2.82
N LEU A 100 -9.18 -10.45 -3.67
CA LEU A 100 -8.31 -9.27 -3.74
C LEU A 100 -9.10 -7.99 -4.03
N GLN A 101 -10.06 -8.05 -4.96
CA GLN A 101 -10.95 -6.92 -5.25
C GLN A 101 -11.82 -6.52 -4.05
N GLN A 102 -12.27 -7.48 -3.25
CA GLN A 102 -12.98 -7.17 -1.99
C GLN A 102 -12.04 -6.59 -0.95
N ASP A 103 -10.82 -7.11 -0.85
CA ASP A 103 -9.80 -6.56 0.06
C ASP A 103 -9.47 -5.11 -0.30
N HIS A 104 -9.38 -4.74 -1.59
CA HIS A 104 -9.19 -3.34 -2.02
C HIS A 104 -10.29 -2.40 -1.50
N LEU A 105 -11.55 -2.82 -1.58
CA LEU A 105 -12.69 -2.04 -1.08
C LEU A 105 -12.65 -1.93 0.45
N GLU A 106 -12.29 -3.02 1.13
CA GLU A 106 -12.14 -3.02 2.59
C GLU A 106 -10.98 -2.11 3.02
N MET A 107 -9.84 -2.17 2.33
CA MET A 107 -8.67 -1.30 2.57
C MET A 107 -9.02 0.17 2.37
N GLU A 108 -9.76 0.54 1.31
CA GLU A 108 -10.22 1.92 1.12
C GLU A 108 -11.12 2.37 2.28
N SER A 109 -12.03 1.50 2.74
CA SER A 109 -12.90 1.81 3.87
C SER A 109 -12.13 1.97 5.18
N ARG A 110 -11.25 1.02 5.51
CA ARG A 110 -10.42 1.07 6.72
C ARG A 110 -9.43 2.21 6.69
N TRP A 111 -8.94 2.58 5.52
CA TRP A 111 -8.06 3.75 5.38
C TRP A 111 -8.77 5.02 5.79
N ARG A 112 -10.06 5.23 5.43
CA ARG A 112 -10.81 6.42 5.85
C ARG A 112 -10.86 6.55 7.38
N GLU A 113 -11.15 5.46 8.07
CA GLU A 113 -11.18 5.40 9.55
C GLU A 113 -9.77 5.66 10.15
N ALA A 114 -8.75 4.96 9.66
CA ALA A 114 -7.37 5.12 10.12
C ALA A 114 -6.82 6.54 9.87
N ARG A 115 -7.20 7.16 8.75
CA ARG A 115 -6.76 8.49 8.35
C ARG A 115 -7.28 9.56 9.29
N GLU A 116 -8.52 9.46 9.79
CA GLU A 116 -9.06 10.40 10.78
C GLU A 116 -8.21 10.44 12.06
N VAL A 117 -7.77 9.26 12.53
CA VAL A 117 -6.84 9.14 13.67
C VAL A 117 -5.51 9.83 13.37
N LEU A 118 -4.95 9.61 12.18
CA LEU A 118 -3.66 10.19 11.78
C LEU A 118 -3.73 11.72 11.59
N VAL A 119 -4.88 12.27 11.20
CA VAL A 119 -5.09 13.73 11.14
C VAL A 119 -4.93 14.35 12.53
N LEU A 120 -5.56 13.77 13.55
CA LEU A 120 -5.44 14.25 14.93
C LEU A 120 -3.99 14.24 15.40
N VAL A 121 -3.24 13.18 15.09
CA VAL A 121 -1.81 13.11 15.39
C VAL A 121 -1.02 14.16 14.62
N ALA A 122 -1.27 14.35 13.32
CA ALA A 122 -0.56 15.30 12.47
C ALA A 122 -0.75 16.76 12.90
N GLU A 123 -1.94 17.09 13.40
CA GLU A 123 -2.30 18.41 13.91
C GLU A 123 -1.70 18.69 15.30
N GLY A 124 -1.31 17.66 16.05
CA GLY A 124 -0.86 17.80 17.43
C GLY A 124 -2.01 17.86 18.43
N SER A 125 -3.19 17.35 18.04
CA SER A 125 -4.45 17.51 18.78
C SER A 125 -4.67 16.43 19.85
N VAL A 126 -3.80 15.41 19.89
CA VAL A 126 -3.90 14.29 20.84
C VAL A 126 -2.58 14.01 21.54
N ASP A 127 -2.64 13.82 22.85
CA ASP A 127 -1.50 13.37 23.65
C ASP A 127 -1.37 11.84 23.63
N ARG A 128 -2.47 11.12 23.39
CA ARG A 128 -2.53 9.66 23.27
C ARG A 128 -3.65 9.26 22.33
N LEU A 129 -3.48 8.12 21.66
CA LEU A 129 -4.57 7.45 20.95
C LEU A 129 -5.46 6.72 21.95
N ASP A 130 -6.77 6.77 21.74
CA ASP A 130 -7.71 5.96 22.51
C ASP A 130 -7.81 4.53 21.92
N THR A 131 -8.58 3.67 22.58
CA THR A 131 -8.71 2.26 22.19
C THR A 131 -9.32 2.09 20.81
N GLU A 132 -10.26 2.96 20.42
CA GLU A 132 -10.89 2.92 19.11
C GLU A 132 -9.90 3.35 18.01
N GLY A 133 -9.17 4.45 18.21
CA GLY A 133 -8.15 4.90 17.28
C GLY A 133 -7.03 3.87 17.09
N GLU A 134 -6.58 3.23 18.18
CA GLU A 134 -5.61 2.13 18.11
C GLU A 134 -6.16 0.95 17.30
N ALA A 135 -7.42 0.56 17.53
CA ALA A 135 -8.06 -0.54 16.82
C ALA A 135 -8.27 -0.24 15.33
N SER A 136 -8.60 1.00 14.95
CA SER A 136 -8.74 1.41 13.55
C SER A 136 -7.42 1.31 12.79
N LEU A 137 -6.30 1.69 13.42
CA LEU A 137 -4.96 1.55 12.83
C LEU A 137 -4.55 0.07 12.70
N ASP A 138 -4.87 -0.78 13.69
CA ASP A 138 -4.63 -2.23 13.63
C ASP A 138 -5.46 -2.90 12.54
N ALA A 139 -6.75 -2.57 12.45
CA ALA A 139 -7.66 -3.14 11.47
C ALA A 139 -7.20 -2.82 10.04
N PHE A 140 -6.75 -1.58 9.78
CA PHE A 140 -6.18 -1.21 8.49
C PHE A 140 -4.88 -1.96 8.18
N ALA A 141 -3.93 -1.99 9.11
CA ALA A 141 -2.63 -2.64 8.89
C ALA A 141 -2.77 -4.16 8.67
N GLY A 142 -3.70 -4.80 9.38
CA GLY A 142 -3.93 -6.25 9.33
C GLY A 142 -4.46 -6.77 7.98
N LEU A 143 -4.91 -5.91 7.08
CA LEU A 143 -5.41 -6.33 5.75
C LEU A 143 -4.27 -6.71 4.79
N TYR A 144 -3.06 -6.17 4.97
CA TYR A 144 -2.04 -6.21 3.93
C TYR A 144 -1.28 -7.54 3.83
N ASP A 145 -0.92 -8.19 4.94
CA ASP A 145 -0.03 -9.36 4.90
C ASP A 145 -0.63 -10.57 4.16
N ALA A 146 -1.95 -10.78 4.24
CA ALA A 146 -2.63 -11.85 3.52
C ALA A 146 -2.89 -11.47 2.05
N HIS A 147 -3.19 -10.20 1.81
CA HIS A 147 -3.45 -9.62 0.51
C HIS A 147 -2.20 -9.68 -0.39
N ILE A 148 -1.10 -9.06 0.05
CA ILE A 148 0.19 -9.03 -0.68
C ILE A 148 0.68 -10.44 -0.99
N ARG A 149 0.58 -11.36 -0.02
CA ARG A 149 0.96 -12.76 -0.25
C ARG A 149 0.12 -13.43 -1.33
N SER A 150 -1.19 -13.16 -1.36
CA SER A 150 -2.07 -13.71 -2.39
C SER A 150 -1.75 -13.14 -3.78
N GLU A 151 -1.33 -11.88 -3.85
CA GLU A 151 -0.84 -11.25 -5.07
C GLU A 151 0.46 -11.90 -5.55
N GLU A 152 1.50 -11.90 -4.71
CA GLU A 152 2.84 -12.34 -5.07
C GLU A 152 2.94 -13.85 -5.32
N GLU A 153 2.22 -14.67 -4.55
CA GLU A 153 2.30 -16.14 -4.68
C GLU A 153 1.34 -16.71 -5.72
N ILE A 154 0.28 -15.97 -6.09
CA ILE A 154 -0.79 -16.50 -6.95
C ILE A 154 -1.09 -15.57 -8.13
N ALA A 155 -1.55 -14.34 -7.87
CA ALA A 155 -2.06 -13.48 -8.94
C ALA A 155 -0.95 -13.05 -9.91
N TYR A 156 0.21 -12.62 -9.41
CA TYR A 156 1.30 -12.13 -10.24
C TYR A 156 1.93 -13.25 -11.08
N PRO A 157 2.26 -14.45 -10.54
CA PRO A 157 2.74 -15.56 -11.36
C PRO A 157 1.75 -15.97 -12.45
N ALA A 158 0.46 -16.03 -12.13
CA ALA A 158 -0.59 -16.36 -13.10
C ALA A 158 -0.71 -15.28 -14.18
N ALA A 159 -0.66 -14.00 -13.80
CA ALA A 159 -0.79 -12.89 -14.74
C ALA A 159 0.45 -12.80 -15.64
N GLN A 160 1.64 -13.05 -15.11
CA GLN A 160 2.86 -13.17 -15.90
C GLN A 160 2.75 -14.31 -16.93
N ALA A 161 2.19 -15.46 -16.56
CA ALA A 161 1.96 -16.54 -17.52
C ALA A 161 0.89 -16.20 -18.58
N ALA A 162 -0.08 -15.35 -18.23
CA ALA A 162 -1.19 -14.95 -19.09
C ALA A 162 -0.86 -13.82 -20.07
N ILE A 163 -0.02 -12.86 -19.66
CA ILE A 163 0.25 -11.62 -20.39
C ILE A 163 1.54 -11.74 -21.20
N ASP A 164 1.41 -11.62 -22.52
CA ASP A 164 2.53 -11.63 -23.46
C ASP A 164 3.38 -10.36 -23.39
N ALA A 165 4.56 -10.37 -24.02
CA ALA A 165 5.49 -9.24 -23.98
C ALA A 165 4.89 -7.91 -24.51
N PRO A 166 4.12 -7.89 -25.62
CA PRO A 166 3.37 -6.70 -26.03
C PRO A 166 2.40 -6.19 -24.97
N GLY A 167 1.64 -7.09 -24.31
CA GLY A 167 0.71 -6.74 -23.24
C GLY A 167 1.41 -6.12 -22.04
N ARG A 168 2.53 -6.70 -21.58
CA ARG A 168 3.34 -6.14 -20.47
C ARG A 168 3.90 -4.76 -20.82
N THR A 169 4.35 -4.57 -22.06
CA THR A 169 4.81 -3.25 -22.53
C THR A 169 3.67 -2.22 -22.51
N ALA A 170 2.46 -2.61 -22.91
CA ALA A 170 1.29 -1.74 -22.90
C ALA A 170 0.88 -1.36 -21.46
N MET A 171 0.87 -2.34 -20.54
CA MET A 171 0.66 -2.13 -19.11
C MET A 171 1.64 -1.08 -18.56
N GLY A 172 2.95 -1.29 -18.76
CA GLY A 172 3.98 -0.36 -18.28
C GLY A 172 3.81 1.07 -18.80
N ARG A 173 3.56 1.24 -20.11
CA ARG A 173 3.31 2.56 -20.72
C ARG A 173 2.08 3.26 -20.15
N GLU A 174 1.02 2.51 -19.88
CA GLU A 174 -0.20 3.05 -19.29
C GLU A 174 0.05 3.52 -17.85
N MET A 175 0.72 2.68 -17.04
CA MET A 175 1.12 2.99 -15.67
C MET A 175 2.00 4.25 -15.59
N MET A 176 2.95 4.43 -16.52
CA MET A 176 3.76 5.64 -16.65
C MET A 176 2.91 6.87 -16.93
N LYS A 177 2.06 6.78 -17.96
CA LYS A 177 1.25 7.88 -18.46
C LYS A 177 0.32 8.41 -17.37
N ARG A 178 -0.35 7.51 -16.62
CA ARG A 178 -1.23 7.90 -15.51
C ARG A 178 -0.48 8.67 -14.42
N ARG A 179 0.82 8.40 -14.24
CA ARG A 179 1.69 9.05 -13.25
C ARG A 179 2.45 10.26 -13.80
N GLY A 180 2.22 10.66 -15.06
CA GLY A 180 2.89 11.80 -15.68
C GLY A 180 4.40 11.62 -15.89
N VAL A 181 4.89 10.38 -15.82
CA VAL A 181 6.29 10.03 -16.08
C VAL A 181 6.48 9.92 -17.60
N LYS A 182 7.57 10.50 -18.11
CA LYS A 182 7.94 10.47 -19.53
C LYS A 182 9.06 9.46 -19.76
#